data_AF-A0AAV8T5W3-F1
#
_entry.id   AF-A0AAV8T5W3-F1
#
_cell.length_a   1.000
_cell.length_b   1.000
_cell.length_c   1.000
_cell.angle_alpha   90.00
_cell.angle_beta   90.00
_cell.angle_gamma   90.00
#
_symmetry.space_group_name_H-M   'P 1'
#
loop_
_entity.id
_entity.type
_entity.pdbx_description
1 polymer ?
#
loop_
_entity_poly.entity_id
_entity_poly.type
_entity_poly.pdbx_seq_one_letter_code
_entity_poly.pdbx_strand_id
1 'polypeptide(L)'
;MSLTTRLHIIGSHVNLDLRRNNKTKFTRYIPRFRSQPIYYTKEFVPAAYKCNNPRMQKISGSAVPMVKSSLIDPDGGKLVDLVIPESERASKTLEAESMPKVRLAQIDLEWVHVICEGWSSPLKGFMRESEYLQSLHFNSLRLSGGSVVNMSLPIVLAIDDETKESIGSSKDVGLLAPAGYLIGILRSLEIYTHNKEERIARTWGTTAPGLPYVEEVITPAGNWFIGGDLEVLKPIKYNDGLDHYRISPQQLRKEFDRRQADAVFAFQLRNPVHNGHALLMNDTRKQLLELGYKNPILLLHPLGGFTKTDDVPLDVRMEQHKKVLEDGVLDPETTIIAIFPSPMHYAGPTEVQWHAKARINAGANFYIVGRDPAGTVHPTEKRDL
;
A
#
# COMPACT_ATOMS: atom_id res chain seq x y z
N MET A 1 35.09 39.49 29.76
CA MET A 1 35.64 38.19 30.21
C MET A 1 34.95 37.09 29.43
N SER A 2 35.64 36.46 28.48
CA SER A 2 35.30 35.12 27.98
C SER A 2 36.52 34.59 27.22
N LEU A 3 36.89 33.35 27.55
CA LEU A 3 38.15 32.70 27.21
C LEU A 3 38.21 32.29 25.73
N THR A 4 39.34 32.57 25.09
CA THR A 4 39.77 31.95 23.82
C THR A 4 40.87 30.93 24.12
N THR A 5 40.57 29.64 23.96
CA THR A 5 41.56 28.56 24.11
C THR A 5 42.12 28.17 22.75
N ARG A 6 43.44 28.30 22.60
CA ARG A 6 44.24 27.89 21.44
C ARG A 6 44.31 26.36 21.33
N LEU A 7 44.11 25.82 20.13
CA LEU A 7 44.52 24.46 19.76
C LEU A 7 45.87 24.52 19.04
N HIS A 8 46.87 23.81 19.54
CA HIS A 8 48.18 23.65 18.88
C HIS A 8 48.13 22.52 17.84
N ILE A 9 48.44 22.86 16.60
CA ILE A 9 48.74 21.90 15.52
C ILE A 9 50.26 21.99 15.28
N ILE A 10 50.97 20.88 15.54
CA ILE A 10 52.40 20.76 15.21
C ILE A 10 52.49 20.29 13.76
N GLY A 11 52.90 21.20 12.88
CA GLY A 11 53.39 20.88 11.54
C GLY A 11 54.91 20.75 11.57
N SER A 12 55.45 19.69 10.97
CA SER A 12 56.86 19.60 10.62
C SER A 12 56.99 19.60 9.10
N HIS A 13 57.46 20.72 8.56
CA HIS A 13 57.84 20.86 7.16
C HIS A 13 59.24 20.27 6.91
N VAL A 14 59.29 19.41 5.88
CA VAL A 14 60.22 19.42 4.73
C VAL A 14 61.72 19.55 4.98
N ASN A 15 62.48 18.57 4.47
CA ASN A 15 63.70 18.89 3.72
C ASN A 15 63.76 18.08 2.43
N LEU A 16 63.70 18.80 1.31
CA LEU A 16 63.95 18.36 -0.05
C LEU A 16 65.45 18.44 -0.30
N ASP A 17 66.08 17.32 -0.59
CA ASP A 17 67.44 17.31 -1.12
C ASP A 17 67.42 16.80 -2.56
N LEU A 18 67.63 17.74 -3.49
CA LEU A 18 67.68 17.53 -4.92
C LEU A 18 69.12 17.13 -5.31
N ARG A 19 69.35 15.84 -5.59
CA ARG A 19 70.48 15.43 -6.44
C ARG A 19 70.00 14.56 -7.62
N ARG A 20 70.25 15.12 -8.79
CA ARG A 20 70.00 14.61 -10.13
C ARG A 20 71.02 13.51 -10.46
N ASN A 21 70.58 12.33 -10.90
CA ASN A 21 71.23 11.59 -11.99
C ASN A 21 70.42 10.36 -12.45
N ASN A 22 69.81 10.51 -13.64
CA ASN A 22 69.72 9.56 -14.76
C ASN A 22 69.68 8.04 -14.47
N LYS A 23 68.51 7.42 -14.65
CA LYS A 23 68.15 6.66 -15.87
C LYS A 23 66.79 5.98 -15.69
N THR A 24 65.92 6.25 -16.63
CA THR A 24 64.56 5.73 -16.80
C THR A 24 64.54 4.23 -17.08
N LYS A 25 63.77 3.48 -16.29
CA LYS A 25 63.06 2.26 -16.71
C LYS A 25 61.67 2.29 -16.08
N PHE A 26 60.65 2.62 -16.89
CA PHE A 26 59.25 2.51 -16.49
C PHE A 26 58.79 1.06 -16.66
N THR A 27 58.67 0.32 -15.56
CA THR A 27 57.86 -0.88 -15.48
C THR A 27 56.46 -0.48 -15.00
N ARG A 28 55.45 -0.61 -15.86
CA ARG A 28 54.04 -0.45 -15.48
C ARG A 28 53.64 -1.64 -14.59
N TYR A 29 53.56 -1.42 -13.28
CA TYR A 29 52.90 -2.33 -12.35
C TYR A 29 51.42 -1.90 -12.24
N ILE A 30 50.52 -2.71 -12.78
CA ILE A 30 49.07 -2.57 -12.57
C ILE A 30 48.72 -3.48 -11.38
N PRO A 31 48.38 -2.95 -10.19
CA PRO A 31 47.98 -3.80 -9.08
C PRO A 31 46.59 -4.39 -9.38
N ARG A 32 46.51 -5.71 -9.58
CA ARG A 32 45.24 -6.44 -9.58
C ARG A 32 44.76 -6.55 -8.13
N PHE A 33 43.84 -5.67 -7.73
CA PHE A 33 43.05 -5.87 -6.52
C PHE A 33 42.09 -7.05 -6.76
N ARG A 34 42.35 -8.19 -6.11
CA ARG A 34 41.36 -9.24 -5.91
C ARG A 34 40.57 -8.88 -4.66
N SER A 35 39.34 -8.43 -4.80
CA SER A 35 38.37 -8.42 -3.71
C SER A 35 38.00 -9.88 -3.40
N GLN A 36 38.41 -10.35 -2.23
CA GLN A 36 37.83 -11.55 -1.62
C GLN A 36 36.64 -11.09 -0.78
N PRO A 37 35.40 -11.58 -0.99
CA PRO A 37 34.30 -11.28 -0.10
C PRO A 37 34.49 -12.05 1.22
N ILE A 38 34.52 -11.32 2.33
CA ILE A 38 34.37 -11.87 3.69
C ILE A 38 32.88 -12.08 3.93
N TYR A 39 32.25 -13.01 3.23
CA TYR A 39 30.87 -13.39 3.51
C TYR A 39 30.69 -14.90 3.32
N TYR A 40 30.38 -15.57 4.42
CA TYR A 40 29.93 -16.96 4.43
C TYR A 40 28.41 -16.92 4.23
N THR A 41 27.95 -17.01 2.98
CA THR A 41 26.53 -17.20 2.67
C THR A 41 26.16 -18.63 3.02
N LYS A 42 25.40 -18.85 4.11
CA LYS A 42 24.50 -20.01 4.14
C LYS A 42 23.37 -19.67 3.19
N GLU A 43 23.29 -20.38 2.08
CA GLU A 43 22.10 -20.37 1.22
C GLU A 43 20.90 -20.75 2.09
N PHE A 44 20.00 -19.79 2.29
CA PHE A 44 18.69 -20.08 2.82
C PHE A 44 17.92 -20.74 1.68
N VAL A 45 17.65 -22.03 1.81
CA VAL A 45 16.73 -22.74 0.92
C VAL A 45 15.36 -22.10 1.15
N PRO A 46 14.74 -21.47 0.14
CA PRO A 46 13.35 -21.05 0.26
C PRO A 46 12.56 -22.32 0.55
N ALA A 47 11.73 -22.32 1.59
CA ALA A 47 10.73 -23.37 1.77
C ALA A 47 9.68 -23.24 0.66
N ALA A 48 10.05 -23.65 -0.55
CA ALA A 48 9.12 -24.08 -1.57
C ALA A 48 8.48 -25.35 -1.02
N TYR A 49 7.35 -25.20 -0.34
CA TYR A 49 6.54 -26.33 0.09
C TYR A 49 6.05 -27.05 -1.17
N LYS A 50 6.73 -28.14 -1.51
CA LYS A 50 6.24 -29.14 -2.46
C LYS A 50 4.94 -29.70 -1.92
N CYS A 51 3.85 -29.48 -2.65
CA CYS A 51 2.60 -30.19 -2.46
C CYS A 51 2.81 -31.65 -2.91
N ASN A 52 3.29 -32.50 -2.02
CA ASN A 52 3.26 -33.94 -2.23
C ASN A 52 1.83 -34.41 -1.95
N ASN A 53 1.09 -34.79 -2.98
CA ASN A 53 -0.19 -35.49 -2.84
C ASN A 53 0.04 -36.83 -2.11
N PRO A 54 -0.42 -37.01 -0.86
CA PRO A 54 -0.51 -38.33 -0.29
C PRO A 54 -1.78 -38.98 -0.86
N ARG A 55 -1.60 -40.18 -1.39
CA ARG A 55 -2.67 -41.08 -1.79
C ARG A 55 -3.75 -41.11 -0.68
N MET A 56 -4.97 -40.66 -0.99
CA MET A 56 -6.09 -40.65 -0.05
C MET A 56 -6.33 -42.05 0.52
N GLN A 57 -6.02 -42.25 1.79
CA GLN A 57 -6.72 -43.22 2.61
C GLN A 57 -7.94 -42.52 3.21
N LYS A 58 -9.14 -43.03 2.91
CA LYS A 58 -10.39 -42.58 3.51
C LYS A 58 -10.35 -42.87 5.01
N ILE A 59 -10.03 -41.84 5.80
CA ILE A 59 -10.31 -41.82 7.23
C ILE A 59 -11.57 -40.98 7.39
N SER A 60 -12.67 -41.63 7.77
CA SER A 60 -13.88 -40.98 8.23
C SER A 60 -13.60 -40.32 9.58
N GLY A 61 -13.14 -39.07 9.55
CA GLY A 61 -12.91 -38.25 10.72
C GLY A 61 -13.97 -37.16 10.81
N SER A 62 -14.64 -37.07 11.95
CA SER A 62 -15.57 -36.01 12.32
C SER A 62 -15.04 -34.61 11.97
N ALA A 63 -15.88 -33.75 11.41
CA ALA A 63 -15.57 -32.35 11.19
C ALA A 63 -15.08 -31.73 12.51
N VAL A 64 -13.78 -31.43 12.59
CA VAL A 64 -13.25 -30.57 13.64
C VAL A 64 -13.97 -29.23 13.50
N PRO A 65 -14.63 -28.71 14.54
CA PRO A 65 -15.30 -27.43 14.44
C PRO A 65 -14.21 -26.40 14.10
N MET A 66 -14.30 -25.84 12.90
CA MET A 66 -13.46 -24.73 12.50
C MET A 66 -13.80 -23.58 13.46
N VAL A 67 -12.93 -23.34 14.44
CA VAL A 67 -13.04 -22.20 15.33
C VAL A 67 -13.01 -20.98 14.41
N LYS A 68 -14.17 -20.32 14.24
CA LYS A 68 -14.20 -19.03 13.55
C LYS A 68 -13.29 -18.12 14.36
N SER A 69 -12.24 -17.59 13.73
CA SER A 69 -11.39 -16.60 14.37
C SER A 69 -12.25 -15.42 14.87
N SER A 70 -11.84 -14.80 15.96
CA SER A 70 -12.45 -13.61 16.57
C SER A 70 -12.35 -12.35 15.70
N LEU A 71 -12.21 -12.50 14.37
CA LEU A 71 -12.02 -11.39 13.44
C LEU A 71 -13.23 -10.47 13.48
N ILE A 72 -12.95 -9.18 13.33
CA ILE A 72 -14.00 -8.19 13.12
C ILE A 72 -14.68 -8.42 11.76
N ASP A 73 -15.99 -8.26 11.71
CA ASP A 73 -16.73 -8.31 10.45
C ASP A 73 -16.30 -7.16 9.52
N PRO A 74 -16.28 -7.36 8.19
CA PRO A 74 -16.09 -6.26 7.26
C PRO A 74 -17.22 -5.22 7.37
N ASP A 75 -16.94 -3.99 6.97
CA ASP A 75 -17.98 -2.95 6.88
C ASP A 75 -19.12 -3.39 5.95
N GLY A 76 -20.37 -3.26 6.42
CA GLY A 76 -21.55 -3.77 5.71
C GLY A 76 -21.78 -5.28 5.84
N GLY A 77 -20.98 -5.98 6.66
CA GLY A 77 -21.16 -7.38 7.04
C GLY A 77 -20.52 -8.39 6.08
N LYS A 78 -20.01 -7.96 4.92
CA LYS A 78 -19.28 -8.83 3.99
C LYS A 78 -18.31 -8.04 3.12
N LEU A 79 -17.21 -8.67 2.73
CA LEU A 79 -16.32 -8.11 1.72
C LEU A 79 -17.02 -8.07 0.36
N VAL A 80 -16.78 -6.98 -0.37
CA VAL A 80 -17.18 -6.81 -1.76
C VAL A 80 -15.99 -7.19 -2.64
N ASP A 81 -16.08 -8.32 -3.33
CA ASP A 81 -15.11 -8.76 -4.35
C ASP A 81 -15.70 -8.44 -5.73
N LEU A 82 -14.96 -7.68 -6.52
CA LEU A 82 -15.39 -7.23 -7.85
C LEU A 82 -14.59 -7.88 -8.97
N VAL A 83 -13.73 -8.85 -8.66
CA VAL A 83 -13.08 -9.65 -9.69
C VAL A 83 -14.08 -10.69 -10.20
N ILE A 84 -14.36 -10.66 -11.50
CA ILE A 84 -15.33 -11.58 -12.09
C ILE A 84 -14.84 -13.04 -12.04
N PRO A 85 -15.77 -14.00 -11.95
CA PRO A 85 -15.43 -15.42 -12.05
C PRO A 85 -14.70 -15.76 -13.35
N GLU A 86 -13.77 -16.71 -13.29
CA GLU A 86 -12.98 -17.13 -14.45
C GLU A 86 -13.85 -17.58 -15.63
N SER A 87 -14.99 -18.23 -15.36
CA SER A 87 -15.95 -18.68 -16.35
C SER A 87 -16.58 -17.56 -17.18
N GLU A 88 -16.64 -16.32 -16.65
CA GLU A 88 -17.28 -15.19 -17.32
C GLU A 88 -16.28 -14.31 -18.08
N ARG A 89 -14.97 -14.49 -17.85
CA ARG A 89 -13.92 -13.60 -18.36
C ARG A 89 -13.94 -13.43 -19.88
N ALA A 90 -14.07 -14.52 -20.63
CA ALA A 90 -14.05 -14.46 -22.09
C ALA A 90 -15.23 -13.65 -22.63
N SER A 91 -16.43 -13.89 -22.09
CA SER A 91 -17.64 -13.16 -22.48
C SER A 91 -17.54 -11.67 -22.12
N LYS A 92 -17.13 -11.36 -20.88
CA LYS A 92 -16.99 -9.98 -20.40
C LYS A 92 -15.88 -9.22 -21.14
N THR A 93 -14.80 -9.90 -21.55
CA THR A 93 -13.74 -9.26 -22.36
C THR A 93 -14.28 -8.84 -23.73
N LEU A 94 -14.98 -9.75 -24.43
CA LEU A 94 -15.57 -9.44 -25.74
C LEU A 94 -16.61 -8.31 -25.64
N GLU A 95 -17.40 -8.31 -24.57
CA GLU A 95 -18.35 -7.25 -24.29
C GLU A 95 -17.62 -5.90 -24.08
N ALA A 96 -16.60 -5.88 -23.23
CA ALA A 96 -15.79 -4.71 -22.93
C ALA A 96 -15.12 -4.14 -24.19
N GLU A 97 -14.71 -4.97 -25.15
CA GLU A 97 -14.10 -4.55 -26.43
C GLU A 97 -15.04 -3.67 -27.27
N SER A 98 -16.36 -3.87 -27.19
CA SER A 98 -17.34 -3.11 -27.98
C SER A 98 -17.69 -1.72 -27.40
N MET A 99 -17.33 -1.46 -26.14
CA MET A 99 -17.67 -0.23 -25.42
C MET A 99 -16.72 0.94 -25.74
N PRO A 100 -17.12 2.21 -25.51
CA PRO A 100 -16.15 3.30 -25.39
C PRO A 100 -15.13 3.00 -24.29
N LYS A 101 -13.92 3.56 -24.42
CA LYS A 101 -12.79 3.23 -23.56
C LYS A 101 -12.39 4.42 -22.70
N VAL A 102 -12.12 4.17 -21.43
CA VAL A 102 -11.42 5.10 -20.55
C VAL A 102 -10.04 4.52 -20.24
N ARG A 103 -8.98 5.30 -20.51
CA ARG A 103 -7.61 4.91 -20.18
C ARG A 103 -7.30 5.34 -18.76
N LEU A 104 -6.78 4.40 -17.98
CA LEU A 104 -6.34 4.63 -16.60
C LEU A 104 -4.89 5.13 -16.56
N ALA A 105 -4.62 6.05 -15.64
CA ALA A 105 -3.27 6.32 -15.17
C ALA A 105 -2.77 5.23 -14.21
N GLN A 106 -1.50 5.29 -13.83
CA GLN A 106 -0.89 4.31 -12.93
C GLN A 106 -1.59 4.29 -11.56
N ILE A 107 -1.90 5.46 -11.00
CA ILE A 107 -2.57 5.59 -9.71
C ILE A 107 -4.04 5.14 -9.78
N ASP A 108 -4.71 5.32 -10.93
CA ASP A 108 -6.06 4.81 -11.13
C ASP A 108 -6.10 3.27 -11.10
N LEU A 109 -5.07 2.61 -11.64
CA LEU A 109 -4.94 1.15 -11.58
C LEU A 109 -4.76 0.65 -10.14
N GLU A 110 -4.03 1.39 -9.30
CA GLU A 110 -3.90 1.11 -7.87
C GLU A 110 -5.25 1.26 -7.15
N TRP A 111 -6.06 2.26 -7.52
CA TRP A 111 -7.42 2.37 -7.00
C TRP A 111 -8.35 1.25 -7.46
N VAL A 112 -8.26 0.83 -8.73
CA VAL A 112 -8.98 -0.36 -9.20
C VAL A 112 -8.62 -1.57 -8.34
N HIS A 113 -7.33 -1.77 -8.03
CA HIS A 113 -6.86 -2.85 -7.17
C HIS A 113 -7.43 -2.75 -5.75
N VAL A 114 -7.43 -1.55 -5.16
CA VAL A 114 -8.04 -1.29 -3.84
C VAL A 114 -9.53 -1.67 -3.83
N ILE A 115 -10.29 -1.19 -4.83
CA ILE A 115 -11.73 -1.41 -4.86
C ILE A 115 -12.03 -2.90 -5.11
N CYS A 116 -11.36 -3.52 -6.07
CA CYS A 116 -11.75 -4.85 -6.53
C CYS A 116 -11.52 -5.96 -5.50
N GLU A 117 -10.54 -5.79 -4.63
CA GLU A 117 -10.28 -6.73 -3.53
C GLU A 117 -11.11 -6.45 -2.26
N GLY A 118 -11.91 -5.38 -2.26
CA GLY A 118 -12.81 -5.06 -1.16
C GLY A 118 -12.18 -4.30 0.00
N TRP A 119 -11.02 -3.66 -0.18
CA TRP A 119 -10.42 -2.78 0.82
C TRP A 119 -11.36 -1.62 1.19
N SER A 120 -12.14 -1.14 0.21
CA SER A 120 -13.15 -0.09 0.34
C SER A 120 -14.58 -0.62 0.56
N SER A 121 -14.75 -1.87 0.98
CA SER A 121 -16.08 -2.42 1.26
C SER A 121 -16.90 -1.47 2.16
N PRO A 122 -18.19 -1.21 1.85
CA PRO A 122 -19.03 -1.90 0.86
C PRO A 122 -19.13 -1.19 -0.52
N LEU A 123 -18.19 -0.31 -0.87
CA LEU A 123 -18.18 0.38 -2.16
C LEU A 123 -18.13 -0.62 -3.33
N LYS A 124 -18.87 -0.35 -4.42
CA LYS A 124 -19.02 -1.25 -5.58
C LYS A 124 -18.29 -0.81 -6.83
N GLY A 125 -17.53 0.28 -6.76
CA GLY A 125 -16.80 0.85 -7.89
C GLY A 125 -16.27 2.24 -7.55
N PHE A 126 -16.00 3.06 -8.55
CA PHE A 126 -15.67 4.46 -8.32
C PHE A 126 -16.91 5.22 -7.84
N MET A 127 -16.71 6.11 -6.87
CA MET A 127 -17.81 6.80 -6.19
C MET A 127 -18.71 7.54 -7.20
N ARG A 128 -20.02 7.40 -6.99
CA ARG A 128 -21.02 8.31 -7.57
C ARG A 128 -21.03 9.64 -6.82
N GLU A 129 -21.72 10.65 -7.36
CA GLU A 129 -21.72 12.00 -6.76
C GLU A 129 -22.19 11.95 -5.30
N SER A 130 -23.24 11.19 -5.00
CA SER A 130 -23.75 11.04 -3.63
C SER A 130 -22.72 10.44 -2.67
N GLU A 131 -21.94 9.45 -3.09
CA GLU A 131 -20.92 8.81 -2.27
C GLU A 131 -19.71 9.73 -2.10
N TYR A 132 -19.31 10.42 -3.17
CA TYR A 132 -18.26 11.42 -3.17
C TYR A 132 -18.57 12.55 -2.18
N LEU A 133 -19.76 13.14 -2.25
CA LEU A 133 -20.18 14.20 -1.33
C LEU A 133 -20.24 13.72 0.11
N GLN A 134 -20.77 12.52 0.37
CA GLN A 134 -20.80 11.95 1.72
C GLN A 134 -19.39 11.71 2.27
N SER A 135 -18.48 11.17 1.45
CA SER A 135 -17.08 10.98 1.82
C SER A 135 -16.41 12.31 2.15
N LEU A 136 -16.56 13.30 1.25
CA LEU A 136 -15.90 14.60 1.36
C LEU A 136 -16.40 15.45 2.54
N HIS A 137 -17.69 15.40 2.86
CA HIS A 137 -18.28 16.22 3.91
C HIS A 137 -18.37 15.51 5.27
N PHE A 138 -18.51 14.19 5.28
CA PHE A 138 -18.84 13.43 6.49
C PHE A 138 -17.88 12.29 6.80
N ASN A 139 -16.83 12.11 5.99
CA ASN A 139 -15.87 11.00 6.11
C ASN A 139 -16.53 9.62 6.22
N SER A 140 -17.71 9.45 5.62
CA SER A 140 -18.54 8.27 5.81
C SER A 140 -19.51 8.04 4.66
N LEU A 141 -20.08 6.82 4.59
CA LEU A 141 -21.17 6.48 3.68
C LEU A 141 -22.35 5.93 4.47
N ARG A 142 -23.56 6.37 4.11
CA ARG A 142 -24.81 5.80 4.61
C ARG A 142 -25.24 4.61 3.75
N LEU A 143 -25.45 3.47 4.39
CA LEU A 143 -25.96 2.25 3.73
C LEU A 143 -27.49 2.28 3.64
N SER A 144 -28.06 1.42 2.80
CA SER A 144 -29.52 1.31 2.59
C SER A 144 -30.31 1.01 3.87
N GLY A 145 -29.70 0.30 4.83
CA GLY A 145 -30.27 0.04 6.15
C GLY A 145 -30.18 1.21 7.15
N GLY A 146 -29.67 2.37 6.72
CA GLY A 146 -29.52 3.57 7.54
C GLY A 146 -28.24 3.61 8.40
N SER A 147 -27.53 2.49 8.55
CA SER A 147 -26.22 2.43 9.20
C SER A 147 -25.16 3.21 8.42
N VAL A 148 -24.10 3.62 9.11
CA VAL A 148 -23.01 4.43 8.55
C VAL A 148 -21.70 3.66 8.66
N VAL A 149 -20.87 3.72 7.62
CA VAL A 149 -19.50 3.17 7.61
C VAL A 149 -18.50 4.29 7.35
N ASN A 150 -17.28 4.17 7.88
CA ASN A 150 -16.23 5.14 7.58
C ASN A 150 -15.87 5.10 6.08
N MET A 151 -15.57 6.26 5.50
CA MET A 151 -15.06 6.42 4.14
C MET A 151 -14.51 7.85 3.97
N SER A 152 -13.32 8.09 4.53
CA SER A 152 -12.77 9.44 4.62
C SER A 152 -12.07 9.97 3.37
N LEU A 153 -11.73 9.10 2.41
CA LEU A 153 -11.06 9.50 1.17
C LEU A 153 -11.97 9.30 -0.05
N PRO A 154 -12.08 10.32 -0.92
CA PRO A 154 -12.69 10.16 -2.24
C PRO A 154 -11.96 9.12 -3.11
N ILE A 155 -12.65 8.03 -3.46
CA ILE A 155 -12.16 7.01 -4.40
C ILE A 155 -12.90 7.22 -5.74
N VAL A 156 -12.29 8.01 -6.61
CA VAL A 156 -12.91 8.59 -7.81
C VAL A 156 -12.01 8.40 -9.03
N LEU A 157 -12.60 8.33 -10.22
CA LEU A 157 -11.88 8.30 -11.50
C LEU A 157 -12.17 9.60 -12.25
N ALA A 158 -11.12 10.36 -12.58
CA ALA A 158 -11.26 11.62 -13.30
C ALA A 158 -11.12 11.42 -14.82
N ILE A 159 -11.91 12.16 -15.61
CA ILE A 159 -11.86 12.17 -17.07
C ILE A 159 -11.88 13.62 -17.59
N ASP A 160 -11.27 13.84 -18.74
CA ASP A 160 -11.28 15.12 -19.45
C ASP A 160 -12.54 15.30 -20.31
N ASP A 161 -12.68 16.49 -20.91
CA ASP A 161 -13.82 16.85 -21.75
C ASP A 161 -13.90 15.95 -23.00
N GLU A 162 -12.76 15.64 -23.64
CA GLU A 162 -12.70 14.78 -24.82
C GLU A 162 -13.17 13.34 -24.50
N THR A 163 -12.70 12.78 -23.39
CA THR A 163 -13.13 11.45 -22.93
C THR A 163 -14.62 11.46 -22.63
N LYS A 164 -15.13 12.47 -21.93
CA LYS A 164 -16.57 12.62 -21.65
C LYS A 164 -17.40 12.68 -22.94
N GLU A 165 -16.97 13.44 -23.94
CA GLU A 165 -17.63 13.52 -25.24
C GLU A 165 -17.60 12.17 -25.97
N SER A 166 -16.47 11.45 -25.92
CA SER A 166 -16.31 10.13 -26.55
C SER A 166 -17.21 9.05 -25.94
N ILE A 167 -17.52 9.15 -24.64
CA ILE A 167 -18.46 8.26 -23.96
C ILE A 167 -19.89 8.52 -24.44
N GLY A 168 -20.25 9.79 -24.70
CA GLY A 168 -21.55 10.20 -25.20
C GLY A 168 -22.69 9.69 -24.32
N SER A 169 -23.64 8.96 -24.92
CA SER A 169 -24.80 8.38 -24.23
C SER A 169 -24.60 6.93 -23.80
N SER A 170 -23.37 6.41 -23.83
CA SER A 170 -23.09 5.04 -23.39
C SER A 170 -23.37 4.88 -21.91
N LYS A 171 -24.00 3.77 -21.53
CA LYS A 171 -24.25 3.44 -20.13
C LYS A 171 -23.07 2.80 -19.43
N ASP A 172 -22.14 2.24 -20.20
CA ASP A 172 -21.01 1.46 -19.74
C ASP A 172 -19.73 1.83 -20.52
N VAL A 173 -18.57 1.68 -19.90
CA VAL A 173 -17.25 1.85 -20.54
C VAL A 173 -16.32 0.70 -20.23
N GLY A 174 -15.45 0.35 -21.18
CA GLY A 174 -14.30 -0.50 -20.92
C GLY A 174 -13.15 0.30 -20.31
N LEU A 175 -12.48 -0.27 -19.32
CA LEU A 175 -11.30 0.33 -18.68
C LEU A 175 -10.02 -0.26 -19.27
N LEU A 176 -9.11 0.59 -19.73
CA LEU A 176 -7.79 0.21 -20.22
C LEU A 176 -6.72 0.52 -19.17
N ALA A 177 -5.86 -0.45 -18.87
CA ALA A 177 -4.64 -0.21 -18.09
C ALA A 177 -3.74 0.84 -18.75
N PRO A 178 -2.78 1.41 -18.01
CA PRO A 178 -1.72 2.26 -18.57
C PRO A 178 -1.02 1.60 -19.77
N ALA A 179 -0.73 0.30 -19.67
CA ALA A 179 -0.10 -0.49 -20.72
C ALA A 179 -1.02 -0.83 -21.92
N GLY A 180 -2.30 -0.40 -21.88
CA GLY A 180 -3.23 -0.47 -23.02
C GLY A 180 -4.08 -1.74 -23.12
N TYR A 181 -3.98 -2.68 -22.18
CA TYR A 181 -4.85 -3.86 -22.15
C TYR A 181 -6.13 -3.60 -21.34
N LEU A 182 -7.22 -4.29 -21.69
CA LEU A 182 -8.49 -4.23 -20.96
C LEU A 182 -8.35 -4.83 -19.56
N ILE A 183 -8.81 -4.11 -18.54
CA ILE A 183 -8.80 -4.56 -17.14
C ILE A 183 -10.18 -4.81 -16.57
N GLY A 184 -11.21 -4.18 -17.12
CA GLY A 184 -12.52 -4.15 -16.49
C GLY A 184 -13.55 -3.36 -17.27
N ILE A 185 -14.74 -3.31 -16.69
CA ILE A 185 -15.89 -2.55 -17.17
C ILE A 185 -16.37 -1.68 -16.01
N LEU A 186 -16.72 -0.43 -16.30
CA LEU A 186 -17.48 0.42 -15.39
C LEU A 186 -18.90 0.54 -15.92
N ARG A 187 -19.87 0.12 -15.10
CA ARG A 187 -21.28 -0.03 -15.46
C ARG A 187 -22.13 1.11 -14.92
N SER A 188 -23.25 1.36 -15.58
CA SER A 188 -24.30 2.28 -15.12
C SER A 188 -23.73 3.65 -14.76
N LEU A 189 -23.00 4.27 -15.68
CA LEU A 189 -22.16 5.43 -15.41
C LEU A 189 -22.94 6.64 -14.89
N GLU A 190 -22.26 7.43 -14.07
CA GLU A 190 -22.67 8.76 -13.67
C GLU A 190 -21.47 9.70 -13.79
N ILE A 191 -21.62 10.75 -14.60
CA ILE A 191 -20.56 11.73 -14.85
C ILE A 191 -20.95 13.05 -14.18
N TYR A 192 -20.09 13.56 -13.31
CA TYR A 192 -20.33 14.76 -12.50
C TYR A 192 -19.05 15.61 -12.36
N THR A 193 -19.16 16.82 -11.85
CA THR A 193 -18.07 17.81 -11.87
C THR A 193 -16.97 17.53 -10.84
N HIS A 194 -15.71 17.73 -11.24
CA HIS A 194 -14.54 17.66 -10.37
C HIS A 194 -14.17 19.06 -9.85
N ASN A 195 -14.79 19.48 -8.74
CA ASN A 195 -14.44 20.72 -8.05
C ASN A 195 -13.10 20.56 -7.30
N LYS A 196 -11.99 20.70 -8.04
CA LYS A 196 -10.62 20.40 -7.55
C LYS A 196 -10.28 21.14 -6.26
N GLU A 197 -10.47 22.46 -6.22
CA GLU A 197 -10.10 23.28 -5.06
C GLU A 197 -10.87 22.85 -3.80
N GLU A 198 -12.19 22.64 -3.92
CA GLU A 198 -13.01 22.15 -2.80
C GLU A 198 -12.57 20.76 -2.33
N ARG A 199 -12.32 19.85 -3.27
CA ARG A 199 -11.81 18.50 -2.96
C ARG A 199 -10.52 18.57 -2.15
N ILE A 200 -9.58 19.38 -2.60
CA ILE A 200 -8.26 19.53 -1.99
C ILE A 200 -8.42 20.12 -0.58
N ALA A 201 -9.14 21.25 -0.46
CA ALA A 201 -9.35 21.94 0.80
C ALA A 201 -9.98 21.04 1.87
N ARG A 202 -10.99 20.24 1.51
CA ARG A 202 -11.71 19.38 2.47
C ARG A 202 -10.94 18.11 2.83
N THR A 203 -10.13 17.59 1.91
CA THR A 203 -9.38 16.35 2.16
C THR A 203 -8.08 16.61 2.93
N TRP A 204 -7.32 17.65 2.56
CA TRP A 204 -6.01 17.98 3.16
C TRP A 204 -6.07 19.12 4.18
N GLY A 205 -7.18 19.84 4.31
CA GLY A 205 -7.27 21.01 5.21
C GLY A 205 -6.47 22.23 4.73
N THR A 206 -5.92 22.19 3.52
CA THR A 206 -5.19 23.29 2.87
C THR A 206 -5.34 23.16 1.36
N THR A 207 -5.07 24.24 0.63
CA THR A 207 -4.93 24.27 -0.84
C THR A 207 -3.53 24.73 -1.26
N ALA A 208 -2.56 24.64 -0.35
CA ALA A 208 -1.17 24.99 -0.63
C ALA A 208 -0.63 24.17 -1.83
N PRO A 209 0.16 24.80 -2.72
CA PRO A 209 0.83 24.08 -3.80
C PRO A 209 1.90 23.15 -3.23
N GLY A 210 2.31 22.14 -4.01
CA GLY A 210 3.38 21.21 -3.65
C GLY A 210 2.94 20.04 -2.76
N LEU A 211 1.63 19.84 -2.57
CA LEU A 211 1.09 18.63 -1.97
C LEU A 211 1.29 17.44 -2.94
N PRO A 212 2.11 16.41 -2.61
CA PRO A 212 2.59 15.46 -3.62
C PRO A 212 1.48 14.72 -4.38
N TYR A 213 0.45 14.24 -3.67
CA TYR A 213 -0.67 13.55 -4.31
C TYR A 213 -1.54 14.51 -5.13
N VAL A 214 -1.71 15.75 -4.67
CA VAL A 214 -2.49 16.77 -5.39
C VAL A 214 -1.80 17.11 -6.71
N GLU A 215 -0.49 17.34 -6.70
CA GLU A 215 0.28 17.67 -7.90
C GLU A 215 0.34 16.52 -8.90
N GLU A 216 0.44 15.28 -8.42
CA GLU A 216 0.50 14.10 -9.29
C GLU A 216 -0.87 13.71 -9.87
N VAL A 217 -1.95 13.83 -9.07
CA VAL A 217 -3.25 13.23 -9.39
C VAL A 217 -4.34 14.26 -9.68
N ILE A 218 -4.42 15.34 -8.90
CA ILE A 218 -5.58 16.25 -8.95
C ILE A 218 -5.34 17.43 -9.88
N THR A 219 -4.16 18.06 -9.79
CA THR A 219 -3.77 19.19 -10.64
C THR A 219 -3.88 18.83 -12.13
N PRO A 220 -3.28 17.73 -12.64
CA PRO A 220 -3.33 17.39 -14.06
C PRO A 220 -4.62 16.68 -14.50
N ALA A 221 -5.48 16.24 -13.57
CA ALA A 221 -6.70 15.50 -13.92
C ALA A 221 -7.72 16.33 -14.72
N GLY A 222 -8.64 15.65 -15.39
CA GLY A 222 -9.78 16.29 -16.04
C GLY A 222 -10.79 16.91 -15.06
N ASN A 223 -11.76 17.63 -15.62
CA ASN A 223 -12.77 18.40 -14.89
C ASN A 223 -14.02 17.59 -14.52
N TRP A 224 -14.05 16.31 -14.84
CA TRP A 224 -15.18 15.43 -14.58
C TRP A 224 -14.74 14.20 -13.80
N PHE A 225 -15.65 13.68 -13.00
CA PHE A 225 -15.56 12.34 -12.44
C PHE A 225 -16.51 11.41 -13.17
N ILE A 226 -16.16 10.12 -13.15
CA ILE A 226 -17.02 9.04 -13.63
C ILE A 226 -17.17 7.98 -12.53
N GLY A 227 -18.38 7.89 -11.98
CA GLY A 227 -18.78 6.89 -10.99
C GLY A 227 -19.56 5.75 -11.62
N GLY A 228 -19.56 4.57 -11.00
CA GLY A 228 -20.25 3.40 -11.54
C GLY A 228 -19.96 2.11 -10.80
N ASP A 229 -20.61 1.02 -11.21
CA ASP A 229 -20.35 -0.32 -10.68
C ASP A 229 -19.19 -0.96 -11.44
N LEU A 230 -18.15 -1.39 -10.73
CA LEU A 230 -16.91 -1.88 -11.31
C LEU A 230 -16.94 -3.40 -11.44
N GLU A 231 -16.59 -3.92 -12.61
CA GLU A 231 -16.32 -5.32 -12.89
C GLU A 231 -14.85 -5.46 -13.32
N VAL A 232 -14.02 -6.20 -12.59
CA VAL A 232 -12.60 -6.39 -12.92
C VAL A 232 -12.37 -7.77 -13.53
N LEU A 233 -11.77 -7.83 -14.72
CA LEU A 233 -11.61 -9.05 -15.50
C LEU A 233 -10.68 -10.06 -14.81
N LYS A 234 -9.57 -9.59 -14.24
CA LYS A 234 -8.53 -10.41 -13.62
C LYS A 234 -7.98 -9.73 -12.37
N PRO A 235 -7.52 -10.48 -11.36
CA PRO A 235 -6.78 -9.90 -10.23
C PRO A 235 -5.61 -9.05 -10.72
N ILE A 236 -5.41 -7.89 -10.09
CA ILE A 236 -4.34 -6.96 -10.48
C ILE A 236 -2.99 -7.55 -10.08
N LYS A 237 -2.01 -7.45 -11.00
CA LYS A 237 -0.63 -7.89 -10.81
C LYS A 237 0.31 -6.84 -11.38
N TYR A 238 1.40 -6.58 -10.67
CA TYR A 238 2.39 -5.57 -11.06
C TYR A 238 3.64 -6.21 -11.69
N ASN A 239 3.85 -7.51 -11.47
CA ASN A 239 4.98 -8.29 -12.00
C ASN A 239 6.35 -7.68 -11.64
N ASP A 240 6.45 -7.08 -10.46
CA ASP A 240 7.64 -6.41 -9.92
C ASP A 240 8.41 -7.28 -8.92
N GLY A 241 8.05 -8.57 -8.82
CA GLY A 241 8.61 -9.50 -7.85
C GLY A 241 7.96 -9.45 -6.47
N LEU A 242 7.04 -8.51 -6.18
CA LEU A 242 6.41 -8.36 -4.87
C LEU A 242 4.94 -8.80 -4.80
N ASP A 243 4.38 -9.31 -5.90
CA ASP A 243 2.96 -9.71 -5.99
C ASP A 243 2.56 -10.82 -5.01
N HIS A 244 3.52 -11.56 -4.45
CA HIS A 244 3.27 -12.57 -3.42
C HIS A 244 3.06 -11.98 -2.02
N TYR A 245 3.45 -10.72 -1.80
CA TYR A 245 3.11 -9.96 -0.59
C TYR A 245 1.80 -9.16 -0.76
N ARG A 246 1.27 -9.02 -1.97
CA ARG A 246 -0.04 -8.38 -2.22
C ARG A 246 -1.16 -9.39 -1.95
N ILE A 247 -1.48 -9.53 -0.67
CA ILE A 247 -2.46 -10.47 -0.13
C ILE A 247 -3.77 -9.73 0.09
N SER A 248 -4.85 -10.17 -0.56
CA SER A 248 -6.16 -9.51 -0.50
C SER A 248 -6.78 -9.60 0.90
N PRO A 249 -7.76 -8.76 1.27
CA PRO A 249 -8.50 -8.86 2.53
C PRO A 249 -9.09 -10.25 2.76
N GLN A 250 -9.61 -10.89 1.72
CA GLN A 250 -10.15 -12.25 1.80
C GLN A 250 -9.05 -13.27 2.12
N GLN A 251 -7.87 -13.14 1.49
CA GLN A 251 -6.74 -14.03 1.73
C GLN A 251 -6.12 -13.81 3.12
N LEU A 252 -6.02 -12.56 3.58
CA LEU A 252 -5.57 -12.21 4.93
C LEU A 252 -6.46 -12.84 6.00
N ARG A 253 -7.78 -12.71 5.87
CA ARG A 253 -8.74 -13.35 6.78
C ARG A 253 -8.56 -14.87 6.85
N LYS A 254 -8.41 -15.53 5.70
CA LYS A 254 -8.12 -16.97 5.63
C LYS A 254 -6.79 -17.31 6.31
N GLU A 255 -5.77 -16.48 6.17
CA GLU A 255 -4.47 -16.69 6.82
C GLU A 255 -4.55 -16.52 8.34
N PHE A 256 -5.31 -15.54 8.84
CA PHE A 256 -5.55 -15.38 10.28
C PHE A 256 -6.32 -16.57 10.87
N ASP A 257 -7.36 -17.05 10.17
CA ASP A 257 -8.10 -18.27 10.54
C ASP A 257 -7.16 -19.49 10.57
N ARG A 258 -6.32 -19.66 9.53
CA ARG A 258 -5.34 -20.76 9.43
C ARG A 258 -4.34 -20.73 10.59
N ARG A 259 -3.92 -19.54 11.02
CA ARG A 259 -3.05 -19.35 12.19
C ARG A 259 -3.78 -19.42 13.51
N GLN A 260 -5.10 -19.60 13.54
CA GLN A 260 -5.93 -19.59 14.74
C GLN A 260 -5.71 -18.30 15.56
N ALA A 261 -5.63 -17.16 14.88
CA ALA A 261 -5.50 -15.88 15.54
C ALA A 261 -6.76 -15.56 16.35
N ASP A 262 -6.60 -15.17 17.61
CA ASP A 262 -7.72 -14.70 18.45
C ASP A 262 -7.72 -13.17 18.61
N ALA A 263 -6.64 -12.51 18.21
CA ALA A 263 -6.54 -11.07 17.95
C ALA A 263 -5.60 -10.81 16.77
N VAL A 264 -5.90 -9.77 15.99
CA VAL A 264 -5.08 -9.27 14.89
C VAL A 264 -4.89 -7.78 15.09
N PHE A 265 -3.64 -7.36 15.21
CA PHE A 265 -3.27 -5.96 15.37
C PHE A 265 -2.49 -5.48 14.15
N ALA A 266 -2.96 -4.41 13.52
CA ALA A 266 -2.35 -3.88 12.31
C ALA A 266 -1.39 -2.73 12.60
N PHE A 267 -0.27 -2.73 11.90
CA PHE A 267 0.67 -1.62 11.86
C PHE A 267 0.82 -1.13 10.41
N GLN A 268 0.21 0.01 10.12
CA GLN A 268 0.38 0.74 8.87
C GLN A 268 1.74 1.44 8.86
N LEU A 269 2.45 1.39 7.73
CA LEU A 269 3.70 2.13 7.56
C LEU A 269 3.98 2.44 6.09
N ARG A 270 4.70 3.54 5.86
CA ARG A 270 5.30 3.90 4.56
C ARG A 270 6.83 4.02 4.62
N ASN A 271 7.41 3.89 5.82
CA ASN A 271 8.82 4.14 6.11
C ASN A 271 9.53 2.85 6.54
N PRO A 272 10.87 2.78 6.48
CA PRO A 272 11.64 1.72 7.13
C PRO A 272 11.28 1.54 8.61
N VAL A 273 11.27 0.29 9.08
CA VAL A 273 11.00 -0.02 10.50
C VAL A 273 12.25 0.25 11.32
N HIS A 274 12.14 1.16 12.29
CA HIS A 274 13.15 1.36 13.35
C HIS A 274 12.59 0.91 14.71
N ASN A 275 13.43 0.84 15.74
CA ASN A 275 13.04 0.32 17.05
C ASN A 275 11.92 1.10 17.75
N GLY A 276 11.70 2.38 17.43
CA GLY A 276 10.50 3.10 17.89
C GLY A 276 9.18 2.50 17.37
N HIS A 277 9.13 2.02 16.13
CA HIS A 277 7.97 1.29 15.60
C HIS A 277 7.88 -0.10 16.24
N ALA A 278 9.02 -0.79 16.39
CA ALA A 278 9.08 -2.09 17.05
C ALA A 278 8.59 -2.04 18.50
N LEU A 279 8.90 -0.97 19.23
CA LEU A 279 8.39 -0.74 20.59
C LEU A 279 6.85 -0.74 20.59
N LEU A 280 6.21 0.05 19.72
CA LEU A 280 4.75 0.09 19.64
C LEU A 280 4.14 -1.27 19.29
N MET A 281 4.74 -2.00 18.35
CA MET A 281 4.27 -3.33 17.94
C MET A 281 4.43 -4.37 19.05
N ASN A 282 5.59 -4.40 19.71
CA ASN A 282 5.89 -5.35 20.79
C ASN A 282 5.08 -5.03 22.06
N ASP A 283 4.92 -3.75 22.42
CA ASP A 283 4.09 -3.34 23.55
C ASP A 283 2.61 -3.64 23.29
N THR A 284 2.12 -3.46 22.06
CA THR A 284 0.74 -3.85 21.69
C THR A 284 0.54 -5.35 21.87
N ARG A 285 1.49 -6.17 21.38
CA ARG A 285 1.44 -7.62 21.59
C ARG A 285 1.38 -7.96 23.08
N LYS A 286 2.24 -7.35 23.90
CA LYS A 286 2.27 -7.54 25.35
C LYS A 286 0.93 -7.19 26.00
N GLN A 287 0.34 -6.04 25.67
CA GLN A 287 -0.96 -5.63 26.18
C GLN A 287 -2.08 -6.60 25.79
N LEU A 288 -2.08 -7.11 24.55
CA LEU A 288 -3.06 -8.12 24.13
C LEU A 288 -2.94 -9.42 24.93
N LEU A 289 -1.71 -9.87 25.20
CA LEU A 289 -1.48 -11.04 26.06
C LEU A 289 -1.97 -10.80 27.50
N GLU A 290 -1.75 -9.60 28.04
CA GLU A 290 -2.23 -9.18 29.37
C GLU A 290 -3.77 -9.10 29.43
N LEU A 291 -4.42 -8.71 28.34
CA LEU A 291 -5.89 -8.74 28.19
C LEU A 291 -6.45 -10.16 28.06
N GLY A 292 -5.59 -11.17 27.92
CA GLY A 292 -5.96 -12.58 27.94
C GLY A 292 -5.99 -13.28 26.59
N TYR A 293 -5.77 -12.56 25.48
CA TYR A 293 -5.56 -13.18 24.16
C TYR A 293 -4.36 -14.13 24.21
N LYS A 294 -4.44 -15.24 23.48
CA LYS A 294 -3.46 -16.35 23.49
C LYS A 294 -2.60 -16.36 22.26
N ASN A 295 -3.12 -15.87 21.13
CA ASN A 295 -2.43 -15.90 19.85
C ASN A 295 -2.68 -14.60 19.06
N PRO A 296 -2.26 -13.44 19.60
CA PRO A 296 -2.33 -12.20 18.85
C PRO A 296 -1.37 -12.27 17.65
N ILE A 297 -1.80 -11.86 16.46
CA ILE A 297 -0.97 -11.84 15.24
C ILE A 297 -0.78 -10.40 14.76
N LEU A 298 0.48 -10.02 14.52
CA LEU A 298 0.84 -8.74 13.91
C LEU A 298 0.60 -8.81 12.40
N LEU A 299 -0.16 -7.85 11.88
CA LEU A 299 -0.18 -7.52 10.46
C LEU A 299 0.74 -6.32 10.23
N LEU A 300 1.99 -6.58 9.85
CA LEU A 300 2.95 -5.56 9.42
C LEU A 300 2.63 -5.19 7.97
N HIS A 301 2.08 -4.00 7.75
CA HIS A 301 1.30 -3.74 6.54
C HIS A 301 1.82 -2.52 5.76
N PRO A 302 3.02 -2.60 5.15
CA PRO A 302 3.57 -1.51 4.34
C PRO A 302 2.62 -1.11 3.22
N LEU A 303 2.42 0.19 3.04
CA LEU A 303 1.76 0.76 1.86
C LEU A 303 2.66 0.60 0.63
N GLY A 304 2.08 0.21 -0.50
CA GLY A 304 2.79 -0.06 -1.74
C GLY A 304 2.14 0.47 -3.02
N GLY A 305 1.14 1.33 -2.93
CA GLY A 305 0.77 2.23 -4.03
C GLY A 305 1.73 3.44 -4.11
N PHE A 306 1.31 4.48 -4.81
CA PHE A 306 2.04 5.74 -4.95
C PHE A 306 2.53 6.30 -3.61
N THR A 307 3.80 6.72 -3.60
CA THR A 307 4.45 7.49 -2.54
C THR A 307 5.24 8.64 -3.18
N LYS A 308 5.41 9.75 -2.46
CA LYS A 308 6.21 10.89 -2.90
C LYS A 308 7.68 10.50 -3.15
N THR A 309 8.38 11.30 -3.96
CA THR A 309 9.70 10.95 -4.53
C THR A 309 10.84 10.84 -3.53
N ASP A 310 10.74 11.48 -2.36
CA ASP A 310 11.74 11.42 -1.29
C ASP A 310 11.48 10.31 -0.25
N ASP A 311 10.38 9.56 -0.37
CA ASP A 311 10.15 8.35 0.44
C ASP A 311 11.02 7.17 -0.06
N VAL A 312 11.38 6.26 0.84
CA VAL A 312 12.16 5.06 0.48
C VAL A 312 11.32 4.14 -0.41
N PRO A 313 11.84 3.70 -1.58
CA PRO A 313 11.12 2.80 -2.49
C PRO A 313 10.62 1.52 -1.83
N LEU A 314 9.49 1.00 -2.34
CA LEU A 314 8.79 -0.16 -1.76
C LEU A 314 9.67 -1.41 -1.67
N ASP A 315 10.37 -1.76 -2.74
CA ASP A 315 11.28 -2.90 -2.81
C ASP A 315 12.39 -2.82 -1.73
N VAL A 316 12.98 -1.65 -1.57
CA VAL A 316 13.99 -1.39 -0.52
C VAL A 316 13.39 -1.51 0.88
N ARG A 317 12.16 -1.01 1.09
CA ARG A 317 11.45 -1.15 2.37
C ARG A 317 11.14 -2.61 2.68
N MET A 318 10.69 -3.39 1.70
CA MET A 318 10.38 -4.80 1.89
C MET A 318 11.63 -5.60 2.29
N GLU A 319 12.77 -5.37 1.64
CA GLU A 319 14.04 -5.99 2.04
C GLU A 319 14.47 -5.55 3.45
N GLN A 320 14.30 -4.27 3.80
CA GLN A 320 14.60 -3.78 5.14
C GLN A 320 13.70 -4.41 6.21
N HIS A 321 12.40 -4.54 5.95
CA HIS A 321 11.45 -5.18 6.87
C HIS A 321 11.79 -6.65 7.06
N LYS A 322 12.16 -7.36 6.00
CA LYS A 322 12.64 -8.75 6.09
C LYS A 322 13.84 -8.87 7.03
N LYS A 323 14.80 -7.94 6.96
CA LYS A 323 15.94 -7.92 7.90
C LYS A 323 15.55 -7.67 9.35
N VAL A 324 14.56 -6.82 9.60
CA VAL A 324 14.03 -6.62 10.96
C VAL A 324 13.44 -7.92 11.55
N LEU A 325 12.78 -8.73 10.73
CA LEU A 325 12.28 -10.04 11.15
C LEU A 325 13.41 -11.06 11.32
N GLU A 326 14.37 -11.11 10.38
CA GLU A 326 15.53 -12.01 10.47
C GLU A 326 16.39 -11.76 11.73
N ASP A 327 16.52 -10.50 12.15
CA ASP A 327 17.23 -10.11 13.37
C ASP A 327 16.43 -10.40 14.65
N GLY A 328 15.16 -10.80 14.55
CA GLY A 328 14.30 -11.11 15.70
C GLY A 328 13.78 -9.88 16.46
N VAL A 329 13.89 -8.69 15.88
CA VAL A 329 13.30 -7.46 16.45
C VAL A 329 11.77 -7.55 16.47
N LEU A 330 11.21 -8.21 15.45
CA LEU A 330 9.83 -8.68 15.39
C LEU A 330 9.85 -10.20 15.19
N ASP A 331 8.96 -10.90 15.87
CA ASP A 331 8.85 -12.36 15.79
C ASP A 331 8.20 -12.80 14.46
N PRO A 332 8.90 -13.56 13.58
CA PRO A 332 8.35 -14.02 12.31
C PRO A 332 7.17 -14.98 12.44
N GLU A 333 7.11 -15.78 13.50
CA GLU A 333 6.03 -16.77 13.68
C GLU A 333 4.68 -16.10 13.93
N THR A 334 4.71 -14.96 14.61
CA THR A 334 3.52 -14.20 15.00
C THR A 334 3.34 -12.91 14.20
N THR A 335 4.03 -12.80 13.06
CA THR A 335 3.94 -11.66 12.13
C THR A 335 3.56 -12.13 10.73
N ILE A 336 2.67 -11.38 10.09
CA ILE A 336 2.37 -11.46 8.65
C ILE A 336 2.80 -10.14 8.02
N ILE A 337 3.65 -10.23 6.99
CA ILE A 337 3.98 -9.08 6.14
C ILE A 337 3.11 -9.15 4.88
N ALA A 338 2.37 -8.08 4.62
CA ALA A 338 1.58 -7.92 3.39
C ALA A 338 1.66 -6.47 2.90
N ILE A 339 1.51 -6.27 1.60
CA ILE A 339 1.52 -4.95 0.97
C ILE A 339 0.09 -4.46 0.82
N PHE A 340 -0.19 -3.27 1.37
CA PHE A 340 -1.46 -2.58 1.18
C PHE A 340 -1.41 -1.76 -0.12
N PRO A 341 -2.29 -2.01 -1.11
CA PRO A 341 -2.12 -1.48 -2.46
C PRO A 341 -2.54 -0.02 -2.65
N SER A 342 -3.05 0.65 -1.61
CA SER A 342 -3.54 2.03 -1.73
C SER A 342 -2.43 3.03 -2.07
N PRO A 343 -2.73 4.05 -2.90
CA PRO A 343 -1.93 5.27 -2.97
C PRO A 343 -1.89 6.00 -1.62
N MET A 344 -0.76 6.66 -1.31
CA MET A 344 -0.59 7.52 -0.13
C MET A 344 -0.97 8.97 -0.44
N HIS A 345 -1.87 9.57 0.36
CA HIS A 345 -2.35 10.94 0.15
C HIS A 345 -1.53 11.99 0.88
N TYR A 346 -0.92 11.60 1.99
CA TYR A 346 -0.32 12.50 2.97
C TYR A 346 -1.37 13.48 3.53
N ALA A 347 -2.57 12.97 3.82
CA ALA A 347 -3.71 13.77 4.31
C ALA A 347 -4.01 13.55 5.80
N GLY A 348 -2.99 13.14 6.58
CA GLY A 348 -3.02 13.19 8.04
C GLY A 348 -4.25 12.53 8.68
N PRO A 349 -4.99 13.25 9.54
CA PRO A 349 -6.20 12.74 10.23
C PRO A 349 -7.32 12.25 9.30
N THR A 350 -7.44 12.79 8.09
CA THR A 350 -8.43 12.31 7.10
C THR A 350 -8.00 10.94 6.58
N GLU A 351 -6.73 10.77 6.24
CA GLU A 351 -6.22 9.53 5.66
C GLU A 351 -6.03 8.39 6.68
N VAL A 352 -5.67 8.68 7.93
CA VAL A 352 -5.50 7.62 8.94
C VAL A 352 -6.80 6.84 9.19
N GLN A 353 -7.96 7.49 9.02
CA GLN A 353 -9.27 6.82 9.07
C GLN A 353 -9.39 5.78 7.95
N TRP A 354 -8.99 6.12 6.72
CA TRP A 354 -8.95 5.19 5.59
C TRP A 354 -7.99 4.03 5.86
N HIS A 355 -6.79 4.31 6.38
CA HIS A 355 -5.82 3.26 6.71
C HIS A 355 -6.34 2.29 7.76
N ALA A 356 -7.10 2.77 8.76
CA ALA A 356 -7.75 1.93 9.77
C ALA A 356 -8.93 1.13 9.20
N LYS A 357 -9.83 1.78 8.48
CA LYS A 357 -10.99 1.16 7.81
C LYS A 357 -10.58 0.01 6.89
N ALA A 358 -9.57 0.21 6.05
CA ALA A 358 -9.07 -0.84 5.17
C ALA A 358 -8.60 -2.08 5.96
N ARG A 359 -8.09 -1.88 7.18
CA ARG A 359 -7.61 -2.96 8.07
C ARG A 359 -8.75 -3.62 8.83
N ILE A 360 -9.84 -2.90 9.14
CA ILE A 360 -11.11 -3.52 9.55
C ILE A 360 -11.57 -4.51 8.48
N ASN A 361 -11.61 -4.08 7.21
CA ASN A 361 -12.00 -4.95 6.10
C ASN A 361 -11.05 -6.15 5.94
N ALA A 362 -9.75 -5.99 6.22
CA ALA A 362 -8.80 -7.10 6.25
C ALA A 362 -8.94 -8.05 7.46
N GLY A 363 -9.70 -7.69 8.50
CA GLY A 363 -9.94 -8.52 9.69
C GLY A 363 -9.15 -8.12 10.94
N ALA A 364 -8.44 -6.98 10.93
CA ALA A 364 -7.78 -6.46 12.12
C ALA A 364 -8.79 -5.85 13.09
N ASN A 365 -8.81 -6.35 14.31
CA ASN A 365 -9.64 -5.87 15.42
C ASN A 365 -8.89 -4.85 16.32
N PHE A 366 -7.58 -4.70 16.13
CA PHE A 366 -6.78 -3.65 16.76
C PHE A 366 -5.97 -2.89 15.70
N TYR A 367 -5.84 -1.58 15.87
CA TYR A 367 -5.09 -0.71 14.96
C TYR A 367 -4.13 0.17 15.75
N ILE A 368 -2.83 0.04 15.49
CA ILE A 368 -1.81 0.84 16.15
C ILE A 368 -1.72 2.20 15.44
N VAL A 369 -1.80 3.27 16.22
CA VAL A 369 -1.62 4.64 15.73
C VAL A 369 -0.63 5.39 16.63
N GLY A 370 0.37 6.02 16.02
CA GLY A 370 1.36 6.85 16.69
C GLY A 370 1.07 8.35 16.55
N ARG A 371 2.10 9.18 16.76
CA ARG A 371 2.04 10.62 16.45
C ARG A 371 2.04 10.85 14.94
N ASP A 372 1.36 11.92 14.52
CA ASP A 372 1.35 12.41 13.14
C ASP A 372 1.12 11.32 12.05
N PRO A 373 0.12 10.46 12.21
CA PRO A 373 -0.13 9.39 11.25
C PRO A 373 -0.56 9.99 9.92
N ALA A 374 0.02 9.49 8.82
CA ALA A 374 -0.20 9.99 7.47
C ALA A 374 0.13 11.49 7.25
N GLY A 375 0.81 12.13 8.20
CA GLY A 375 1.27 13.51 8.07
C GLY A 375 2.52 13.67 7.20
N THR A 376 2.75 14.92 6.83
CA THR A 376 3.95 15.43 6.16
C THR A 376 4.17 16.88 6.59
N VAL A 377 5.36 17.42 6.33
CA VAL A 377 5.63 18.85 6.53
C VAL A 377 4.81 19.68 5.54
N HIS A 378 4.26 20.80 5.98
CA HIS A 378 3.54 21.74 5.12
C HIS A 378 4.48 22.24 3.99
N PRO A 379 4.05 22.24 2.71
CA PRO A 379 4.95 22.53 1.59
C PRO A 379 5.57 23.94 1.62
N THR A 380 4.85 24.92 2.17
CA THR A 380 5.23 26.34 2.16
C THR A 380 5.48 26.94 3.56
N GLU A 381 5.16 26.21 4.63
CA GLU A 381 5.21 26.73 5.99
C GLU A 381 6.06 25.83 6.88
N LYS A 382 6.69 26.39 7.92
CA LYS A 382 7.51 25.61 8.87
C LYS A 382 6.65 24.96 9.96
N ARG A 383 5.67 24.16 9.55
CA ARG A 383 4.80 23.37 10.43
C ARG A 383 4.40 22.06 9.76
N ASP A 384 3.83 21.14 10.53
CA ASP A 384 3.22 19.92 9.99
C ASP A 384 1.87 20.25 9.32
N LEU A 385 1.49 19.43 8.34
CA LEU A 385 0.25 19.54 7.58
C LEU A 385 -0.96 19.00 8.35
#